data_AF-A0A3N5LZW9-F1
#
_entry.id   AF-A0A3N5LZW9-F1
#
_cell.length_a   1.000
_cell.length_b   1.000
_cell.length_c   1.000
_cell.angle_alpha   90.00
_cell.angle_beta   90.00
_cell.angle_gamma   90.00
#
_symmetry.space_group_name_H-M   'P 1'
#
loop_
_entity.id
_entity.type
_entity.pdbx_description
1 polymer ?
#
loop_
_entity_poly.entity_id
_entity_poly.type
_entity_poly.pdbx_seq_one_letter_code
_entity_poly.pdbx_strand_id
1 'polypeptide(L)'
;SFANNINTHEGGTHEEGFRKALTRAVNDFARSKGVLKEKDENLLGEDVREGLTAVISAKVRHPQFEGQTKTKLGNTEIRSFVEKAMNQLLPEWLERNPGEGKRIAEKAAHAARARLAARQARDLTRRKSLLESSGLPGKLADCSSREPERSELLIVEGDSAGGSAKQARNSEFQAILPIRGKIINVEKNRLARVLQNTEIQSLITAIGTGIGDEFELNKARYHKVVILTDADVDGAHIRTLLLTFFYRQMQDLIEAGYVYIAQPPLYSVKVGGKTHWLKDDAALAAFKKELNGKKTINPQRFKGLGEMNAGELWETTMDPANRTLLQVSLDDKFEADETFSILMGDDVEARRTFIQQNAKDARFLDF
;
A
#
# COMPACT_ATOMS: atom_id res chain seq x y z
N SER A 1 16.30 19.97 7.82
CA SER A 1 17.28 21.07 7.61
C SER A 1 17.58 21.71 8.97
N PHE A 2 18.56 22.62 9.08
CA PHE A 2 18.97 23.20 10.37
C PHE A 2 19.14 24.72 10.29
N ALA A 3 18.75 25.40 11.37
CA ALA A 3 19.04 26.81 11.59
C ALA A 3 19.65 26.99 12.99
N ASN A 4 20.89 27.46 13.09
CA ASN A 4 21.62 27.61 14.36
C ASN A 4 21.63 26.32 15.22
N ASN A 5 21.92 25.17 14.61
CA ASN A 5 21.89 23.83 15.21
C ASN A 5 20.51 23.33 15.67
N ILE A 6 19.44 24.09 15.42
CA ILE A 6 18.06 23.65 15.67
C ILE A 6 17.56 22.93 14.42
N ASN A 7 17.01 21.73 14.59
CA ASN A 7 16.40 20.97 13.50
C ASN A 7 15.07 21.61 13.09
N THR A 8 15.03 22.14 11.87
CA THR A 8 13.83 22.70 11.26
C THR A 8 13.14 21.63 10.42
N HIS A 9 12.39 20.73 11.07
CA HIS A 9 11.75 19.58 10.41
C HIS A 9 10.53 19.95 9.58
N GLU A 10 9.88 21.07 9.88
CA GLU A 10 8.83 21.67 9.03
C GLU A 10 9.42 22.52 7.88
N GLY A 11 10.75 22.54 7.74
CA GLY A 11 11.48 23.24 6.68
C GLY A 11 11.70 24.72 6.96
N GLY A 12 11.47 25.56 5.95
CA GLY A 12 11.61 27.02 6.06
C GLY A 12 12.35 27.66 4.90
N THR A 13 12.60 28.96 5.04
CA THR A 13 13.10 29.83 3.97
C THR A 13 14.46 29.42 3.39
N HIS A 14 15.38 28.95 4.24
CA HIS A 14 16.68 28.37 3.83
C HIS A 14 16.50 27.13 2.95
N GLU A 15 15.58 26.25 3.32
CA GLU A 15 15.31 25.03 2.58
C GLU A 15 14.59 25.29 1.25
N GLU A 16 13.65 26.23 1.23
CA GLU A 16 12.99 26.67 -0.01
C GLU A 16 13.99 27.24 -1.02
N GLY A 17 14.90 28.11 -0.57
CA GLY A 17 15.94 28.70 -1.41
C GLY A 17 16.85 27.64 -2.04
N PHE A 18 17.25 26.65 -1.23
CA PHE A 18 18.02 25.50 -1.70
C PHE A 18 17.24 24.68 -2.74
N ARG A 19 16.00 24.28 -2.43
CA ARG A 19 15.15 23.46 -3.31
C ARG A 19 14.96 24.12 -4.67
N LYS A 20 14.71 25.43 -4.69
CA LYS A 20 14.49 26.20 -5.93
C LYS A 20 15.76 26.29 -6.78
N ALA A 21 16.89 26.66 -6.17
CA ALA A 21 18.16 26.78 -6.88
C ALA A 21 18.66 25.44 -7.43
N LEU A 22 18.53 24.36 -6.63
CA LEU A 22 18.86 23.00 -7.07
C LEU A 22 18.07 22.60 -8.32
N THR A 23 16.75 22.81 -8.29
CA THR A 23 15.86 22.44 -9.40
C THR A 23 16.24 23.20 -10.67
N ARG A 24 16.52 24.51 -10.55
CA ARG A 24 16.93 25.34 -11.67
C ARG A 24 18.27 24.89 -12.26
N ALA A 25 19.30 24.77 -11.43
CA ALA A 25 20.65 24.43 -11.89
C ALA A 25 20.69 23.08 -12.62
N VAL A 26 19.95 22.07 -12.12
CA VAL A 26 19.87 20.76 -12.78
C VAL A 26 19.11 20.83 -14.11
N ASN A 27 18.02 21.61 -14.20
CA ASN A 27 17.31 21.82 -15.47
C ASN A 27 18.20 22.52 -16.51
N ASP A 28 18.86 23.62 -16.12
CA ASP A 28 19.74 24.39 -17.00
C ASP A 28 20.91 23.52 -17.51
N PHE A 29 21.51 22.72 -16.63
CA PHE A 29 22.55 21.76 -16.99
C PHE A 29 22.04 20.61 -17.88
N ALA A 30 20.87 20.06 -17.58
CA ALA A 30 20.27 18.99 -18.37
C ALA A 30 19.99 19.43 -19.81
N ARG A 31 19.55 20.69 -20.01
CA ARG A 31 19.37 21.27 -21.35
C ARG A 31 20.71 21.51 -22.05
N SER A 32 21.69 22.08 -21.35
CA SER A 32 23.01 22.37 -21.95
C SER A 32 23.77 21.11 -22.40
N LYS A 33 23.57 19.98 -21.70
CA LYS A 33 24.15 18.66 -22.06
C LYS A 33 23.26 17.79 -22.94
N GLY A 34 22.11 18.30 -23.39
CA GLY A 34 21.18 17.58 -24.28
C GLY A 34 20.48 16.38 -23.66
N VAL A 35 20.44 16.29 -22.33
CA VAL A 35 19.66 15.26 -21.59
C VAL A 35 18.17 15.56 -21.71
N LEU A 36 17.80 16.85 -21.64
CA LEU A 36 16.47 17.35 -21.98
C LEU A 36 16.53 18.10 -23.30
N LYS A 37 15.58 17.80 -24.19
CA LYS A 37 15.42 18.53 -25.46
C LYS A 37 14.63 19.82 -25.22
N GLU A 38 14.69 20.77 -26.16
CA GLU A 38 13.94 22.02 -26.06
C GLU A 38 12.44 21.82 -25.84
N LYS A 39 11.86 20.81 -26.50
CA LYS A 39 10.43 20.48 -26.43
C LYS A 39 10.03 19.71 -25.17
N ASP A 40 10.99 19.19 -24.41
CA ASP A 40 10.68 18.42 -23.21
C ASP A 40 10.29 19.39 -22.08
N GLU A 41 9.31 18.98 -21.27
CA GLU A 41 8.94 19.71 -20.05
C GLU A 41 10.13 19.78 -19.08
N ASN A 42 10.18 20.85 -18.28
CA ASN A 42 11.19 20.95 -17.22
C ASN A 42 10.96 19.88 -16.14
N LEU A 43 12.06 19.42 -15.57
CA LEU A 43 12.05 18.53 -14.39
C LEU A 43 11.45 19.30 -13.21
N LEU A 44 10.54 18.65 -12.49
CA LEU A 44 10.02 19.19 -11.25
C LEU A 44 11.05 19.01 -10.13
N GLY A 45 10.89 19.79 -9.07
CA GLY A 45 11.82 19.71 -7.94
C GLY A 45 11.81 18.35 -7.24
N GLU A 46 10.68 17.64 -7.26
CA GLU A 46 10.58 16.27 -6.77
C GLU A 46 11.42 15.30 -7.61
N ASP A 47 11.38 15.43 -8.94
CA ASP A 47 12.15 14.60 -9.88
C ASP A 47 13.67 14.76 -9.62
N VAL A 48 14.11 15.99 -9.32
CA VAL A 48 15.51 16.31 -9.04
C VAL A 48 15.96 15.83 -7.66
N ARG A 49 15.06 15.78 -6.68
CA ARG A 49 15.37 15.37 -5.30
C ARG A 49 15.20 13.86 -5.07
N GLU A 50 14.71 13.11 -6.06
CA GLU A 50 14.51 11.67 -5.93
C GLU A 50 15.85 10.94 -5.65
N GLY A 51 15.95 10.37 -4.45
CA GLY A 51 17.15 9.70 -3.97
C GLY A 51 18.33 10.65 -3.70
N LEU A 52 18.05 11.91 -3.35
CA LEU A 52 19.03 12.87 -2.83
C LEU A 52 19.03 12.84 -1.30
N THR A 53 20.23 12.70 -0.72
CA THR A 53 20.47 12.97 0.70
C THR A 53 21.22 14.28 0.84
N ALA A 54 20.67 15.23 1.58
CA ALA A 54 21.27 16.54 1.76
C ALA A 54 21.11 17.06 3.19
N VAL A 55 22.13 17.77 3.68
CA VAL A 55 22.11 18.48 4.96
C VAL A 55 22.30 19.96 4.70
N ILE A 56 21.33 20.77 5.13
CA ILE A 56 21.34 22.22 4.97
C ILE A 56 21.44 22.82 6.37
N SER A 57 22.51 23.57 6.65
CA SER A 57 22.73 24.22 7.95
C SER A 57 22.95 25.72 7.76
N ALA A 58 21.98 26.53 8.19
CA ALA A 58 22.03 27.98 8.13
C ALA A 58 22.44 28.56 9.50
N LYS A 59 23.34 29.54 9.49
CA LYS A 59 23.69 30.33 10.68
C LYS A 59 23.11 31.74 10.54
N VAL A 60 22.12 32.08 11.36
CA VAL A 60 21.32 33.30 11.24
C VAL A 60 21.47 34.12 12.51
N ARG A 61 21.85 35.40 12.40
CA ARG A 61 22.04 36.28 13.56
C ARG A 61 20.74 36.53 14.33
N HIS A 62 19.65 36.78 13.61
CA HIS A 62 18.33 37.08 14.17
C HIS A 62 17.28 36.13 13.58
N PRO A 63 17.26 34.85 14.02
CA PRO A 63 16.34 33.87 13.47
C PRO A 63 14.90 34.17 13.90
N GLN A 64 13.99 34.18 12.93
CA GLN A 64 12.56 34.25 13.10
C GLN A 64 11.99 32.87 12.74
N PHE A 65 11.22 32.28 13.64
CA PHE A 65 10.56 31.01 13.40
C PHE A 65 9.05 31.20 13.34
N GLU A 66 8.40 30.40 12.50
CA GLU A 66 6.95 30.29 12.50
C GLU A 66 6.52 29.37 13.66
N GLY A 67 5.53 29.82 14.43
CA GLY A 67 4.98 29.05 15.55
C GLY A 67 5.88 28.99 16.81
N GLN A 68 5.31 28.40 17.87
CA GLN A 68 5.96 28.31 19.19
C GLN A 68 7.12 27.31 19.23
N THR A 69 7.06 26.28 18.39
CA THR A 69 7.96 25.10 18.44
C THR A 69 9.31 25.31 17.75
N LYS A 70 9.56 26.49 17.14
CA LYS A 70 10.82 26.83 16.43
C LYS A 70 11.20 25.80 15.35
N THR A 71 10.20 25.30 14.62
CA THR A 71 10.30 24.16 13.70
C THR A 71 10.45 24.56 12.24
N LYS A 72 10.11 25.81 11.90
CA LYS A 72 10.17 26.35 10.55
C LYS A 72 10.79 27.74 10.54
N LEU A 73 11.84 27.94 9.73
CA LEU A 73 12.51 29.25 9.61
C LEU A 73 11.71 30.19 8.71
N GLY A 74 11.43 31.40 9.17
CA GLY A 74 10.60 32.42 8.48
C GLY A 74 11.36 33.61 7.91
N ASN A 75 12.67 33.72 8.11
CA ASN A 75 13.49 34.84 7.59
C ASN A 75 13.50 34.86 6.06
N THR A 76 12.74 35.75 5.42
CA THR A 76 12.62 35.81 3.94
C THR A 76 13.94 36.13 3.24
N GLU A 77 14.81 36.91 3.87
CA GLU A 77 16.15 37.26 3.39
C GLU A 77 17.07 36.04 3.28
N ILE A 78 16.86 35.03 4.14
CA ILE A 78 17.65 33.80 4.12
C ILE A 78 17.33 32.96 2.88
N ARG A 79 16.07 32.99 2.40
CA ARG A 79 15.71 32.32 1.14
C ARG A 79 16.53 32.88 -0.02
N SER A 80 16.52 34.19 -0.19
CA SER A 80 17.26 34.86 -1.27
C SER A 80 18.78 34.68 -1.12
N PHE A 81 19.30 34.69 0.11
CA PHE A 81 20.70 34.42 0.38
C PHE A 81 21.12 33.01 -0.07
N VAL A 82 20.39 31.98 0.36
CA VAL A 82 20.69 30.58 0.00
C VAL A 82 20.51 30.37 -1.50
N GLU A 83 19.43 30.88 -2.08
CA GLU A 83 19.16 30.78 -3.52
C GLU A 83 20.30 31.42 -4.34
N LYS A 84 20.77 32.61 -3.96
CA LYS A 84 21.89 33.30 -4.64
C LYS A 84 23.19 32.50 -4.54
N ALA A 85 23.54 32.01 -3.35
CA ALA A 85 24.75 31.22 -3.15
C ALA A 85 24.72 29.92 -3.99
N MET A 86 23.58 29.21 -3.98
CA MET A 86 23.40 27.98 -4.74
C MET A 86 23.40 28.21 -6.25
N ASN A 87 22.77 29.28 -6.74
CA ASN A 87 22.77 29.64 -8.17
C ASN A 87 24.17 30.01 -8.69
N GLN A 88 25.12 30.32 -7.82
CA GLN A 88 26.51 30.52 -8.20
C GLN A 88 27.31 29.21 -8.11
N LEU A 89 27.29 28.56 -6.94
CA LEU A 89 28.20 27.46 -6.65
C LEU A 89 27.80 26.14 -7.33
N LEU A 90 26.50 25.87 -7.48
CA LEU A 90 26.04 24.60 -8.03
C LEU A 90 26.29 24.51 -9.56
N PRO A 91 25.99 25.54 -10.38
CA PRO A 91 26.38 25.51 -11.79
C PRO A 91 27.89 25.38 -11.98
N GLU A 92 28.70 26.13 -11.21
CA GLU A 92 30.17 26.03 -11.25
C GLU A 92 30.65 24.59 -10.95
N TRP A 93 30.04 23.94 -9.96
CA TRP A 93 30.35 22.54 -9.64
C TRP A 93 29.93 21.59 -10.77
N LEU A 94 28.74 21.76 -11.35
CA LEU A 94 28.23 20.93 -12.45
C LEU A 94 29.09 21.06 -13.71
N GLU A 95 29.59 22.27 -14.01
CA GLU A 95 30.50 22.51 -15.12
C GLU A 95 31.87 21.84 -14.91
N ARG A 96 32.40 21.88 -13.69
CA ARG A 96 33.64 21.21 -13.32
C ARG A 96 33.52 19.69 -13.28
N ASN A 97 32.33 19.16 -13.02
CA ASN A 97 32.05 17.72 -12.87
C ASN A 97 30.98 17.27 -13.88
N PRO A 98 31.26 17.34 -15.20
CA PRO A 98 30.23 17.13 -16.21
C PRO A 98 29.74 15.68 -16.29
N GLY A 99 30.57 14.70 -15.91
CA GLY A 99 30.19 13.28 -15.88
C GLY A 99 29.17 12.99 -14.78
N GLU A 100 29.45 13.46 -13.57
CA GLU A 100 28.58 13.37 -12.40
C GLU A 100 27.30 14.18 -12.63
N GLY A 101 27.43 15.41 -13.13
CA GLY A 101 26.30 16.25 -13.48
C GLY A 101 25.37 15.58 -14.50
N LYS A 102 25.93 14.92 -15.53
CA LYS A 102 25.14 14.19 -16.52
C LYS A 102 24.38 13.03 -15.89
N ARG A 103 25.03 12.24 -15.02
CA ARG A 103 24.39 11.14 -14.28
C ARG A 103 23.25 11.63 -13.38
N ILE A 104 23.43 12.77 -12.71
CA ILE A 104 22.38 13.41 -11.89
C ILE A 104 21.20 13.83 -12.76
N ALA A 105 21.46 14.53 -13.87
CA ALA A 105 20.43 14.98 -14.80
C ALA A 105 19.68 13.79 -15.44
N GLU A 106 20.37 12.73 -15.85
CA GLU A 106 19.77 11.51 -16.39
C GLU A 106 18.87 10.84 -15.35
N LYS A 107 19.33 10.71 -14.10
CA LYS A 107 18.52 10.16 -13.00
C LYS A 107 17.24 10.98 -12.80
N ALA A 108 17.34 12.30 -12.76
CA ALA A 108 16.18 13.18 -12.62
C ALA A 108 15.24 13.10 -13.85
N ALA A 109 15.78 12.96 -15.06
CA ALA A 109 14.96 12.73 -16.26
C ALA A 109 14.29 11.34 -16.28
N HIS A 110 14.91 10.33 -15.66
CA HIS A 110 14.28 9.03 -15.43
C HIS A 110 13.13 9.13 -14.43
N ALA A 111 13.32 9.86 -13.32
CA ALA A 111 12.28 10.18 -12.34
C ALA A 111 11.07 10.88 -12.98
N ALA A 112 11.33 11.96 -13.74
CA ALA A 112 10.28 12.70 -14.44
C ALA A 112 9.48 11.82 -15.42
N ARG A 113 10.15 10.97 -16.20
CA ARG A 113 9.47 10.00 -17.08
C ARG A 113 8.61 9.01 -16.30
N ALA A 114 9.09 8.53 -15.15
CA ALA A 114 8.33 7.63 -14.30
C ALA A 114 7.08 8.30 -13.72
N ARG A 115 7.19 9.54 -13.25
CA ARG A 115 6.06 10.36 -12.78
C ARG A 115 5.04 10.62 -13.87
N LEU A 116 5.48 11.04 -15.06
CA LEU A 116 4.59 11.29 -16.21
C LEU A 116 3.87 10.00 -16.64
N ALA A 117 4.57 8.87 -16.69
CA ALA A 117 3.96 7.57 -16.97
C ALA A 117 2.93 7.17 -15.89
N ALA A 118 3.23 7.42 -14.62
CA ALA A 118 2.28 7.17 -13.52
C ALA A 118 1.04 8.06 -13.64
N ARG A 119 1.20 9.36 -13.93
CA ARG A 119 0.10 10.28 -14.18
C ARG A 119 -0.78 9.83 -15.35
N GLN A 120 -0.18 9.47 -16.48
CA GLN A 120 -0.91 8.94 -17.64
C GLN A 120 -1.65 7.65 -17.30
N ALA A 121 -1.05 6.76 -16.51
CA ALA A 121 -1.70 5.53 -16.07
C ALA A 121 -2.89 5.82 -15.13
N ARG A 122 -2.76 6.78 -14.20
CA ARG A 122 -3.87 7.25 -13.35
C ARG A 122 -5.01 7.83 -14.19
N ASP A 123 -4.68 8.73 -15.13
CA ASP A 123 -5.63 9.34 -16.05
C ASP A 123 -6.39 8.30 -16.89
N LEU A 124 -5.70 7.26 -17.36
CA LEU A 124 -6.30 6.16 -18.11
C LEU A 124 -7.30 5.36 -17.24
N THR A 125 -6.91 5.03 -16.01
CA THR A 125 -7.79 4.35 -15.04
C THR A 125 -9.03 5.21 -14.74
N ARG A 126 -8.84 6.51 -14.55
CA ARG A 126 -9.95 7.46 -14.31
C ARG A 126 -10.89 7.58 -15.51
N ARG A 127 -10.37 7.71 -16.74
CA ARG A 127 -11.21 7.82 -17.95
C ARG A 127 -12.04 6.57 -18.19
N LYS A 128 -11.48 5.38 -17.94
CA LYS A 128 -12.26 4.13 -17.99
C LYS A 128 -13.41 4.14 -17.00
N SER A 129 -13.17 4.59 -15.77
CA SER A 129 -14.21 4.73 -14.74
C SER A 129 -15.31 5.74 -15.09
N LEU A 130 -15.03 6.75 -15.93
CA LEU A 130 -16.00 7.79 -16.32
C LEU A 130 -16.82 7.44 -17.58
N LEU A 131 -16.21 6.74 -18.54
CA LEU A 131 -16.87 6.33 -19.80
C LEU A 131 -17.88 5.19 -19.59
N GLU A 132 -17.62 4.33 -18.62
CA GLU A 132 -18.58 3.36 -18.14
C GLU A 132 -19.46 4.05 -17.07
N SER A 133 -20.53 4.74 -17.47
CA SER A 133 -21.44 5.46 -16.55
C SER A 133 -22.24 4.57 -15.58
N SER A 134 -21.93 3.27 -15.51
CA SER A 134 -22.31 2.32 -14.44
C SER A 134 -21.12 1.45 -13.95
N GLY A 135 -19.90 1.86 -14.27
CA GLY A 135 -18.67 1.08 -14.50
C GLY A 135 -17.96 0.50 -13.29
N LEU A 136 -18.65 -0.38 -12.58
CA LEU A 136 -18.00 -1.30 -11.68
C LEU A 136 -17.22 -2.35 -12.48
N PRO A 137 -16.11 -2.89 -11.95
CA PRO A 137 -15.38 -3.95 -12.64
C PRO A 137 -16.34 -5.08 -13.01
N GLY A 138 -16.32 -5.58 -14.25
CA GLY A 138 -17.27 -6.61 -14.69
C GLY A 138 -17.26 -7.91 -13.87
N LYS A 139 -16.20 -8.14 -13.10
CA LYS A 139 -16.06 -9.26 -12.15
C LYS A 139 -16.57 -8.96 -10.74
N LEU A 140 -16.81 -7.70 -10.39
CA LEU A 140 -17.38 -7.30 -9.11
C LEU A 140 -18.86 -7.68 -9.08
N ALA A 141 -19.23 -8.51 -8.11
CA ALA A 141 -20.63 -8.63 -7.71
C ALA A 141 -20.90 -7.55 -6.65
N ASP A 142 -21.54 -6.45 -7.02
CA ASP A 142 -21.83 -5.35 -6.07
C ASP A 142 -22.91 -5.74 -5.04
N CYS A 143 -23.03 -4.97 -3.97
CA CYS A 143 -24.16 -4.99 -3.04
C CYS A 143 -25.21 -3.93 -3.41
N SER A 144 -26.46 -4.08 -2.93
CA SER A 144 -27.52 -3.10 -3.22
C SER A 144 -27.46 -1.86 -2.32
N SER A 145 -26.93 -1.99 -1.10
CA SER A 145 -26.74 -0.88 -0.16
C SER A 145 -25.79 0.19 -0.75
N ARG A 146 -26.14 1.45 -0.51
CA ARG A 146 -25.30 2.62 -0.83
C ARG A 146 -24.70 3.27 0.41
N GLU A 147 -24.96 2.73 1.60
CA GLU A 147 -24.41 3.19 2.88
C GLU A 147 -23.02 2.57 3.12
N PRO A 148 -21.92 3.33 2.99
CA PRO A 148 -20.58 2.76 3.06
C PRO A 148 -20.26 2.09 4.40
N GLU A 149 -20.81 2.60 5.51
CA GLU A 149 -20.63 2.09 6.86
C GLU A 149 -21.15 0.65 7.05
N ARG A 150 -22.20 0.30 6.32
CA ARG A 150 -22.83 -1.03 6.39
C ARG A 150 -22.31 -1.97 5.31
N SER A 151 -21.81 -1.41 4.21
CA SER A 151 -21.35 -2.16 3.06
C SER A 151 -19.94 -2.73 3.24
N GLU A 152 -19.77 -3.96 2.78
CA GLU A 152 -18.55 -4.76 2.91
C GLU A 152 -18.08 -5.23 1.53
N LEU A 153 -16.78 -5.16 1.27
CA LEU A 153 -16.15 -5.73 0.08
C LEU A 153 -15.31 -6.94 0.49
N LEU A 154 -15.68 -8.13 0.03
CA LEU A 154 -14.88 -9.33 0.21
C LEU A 154 -14.03 -9.58 -1.03
N ILE A 155 -12.71 -9.54 -0.87
CA ILE A 155 -11.73 -9.85 -1.91
C ILE A 155 -11.41 -11.34 -1.81
N VAL A 156 -11.73 -12.10 -2.86
CA VAL A 156 -11.69 -13.57 -2.82
C VAL A 156 -10.68 -14.13 -3.80
N GLU A 157 -9.92 -15.15 -3.39
CA GLU A 157 -8.97 -15.84 -4.25
C GLU A 157 -9.67 -16.74 -5.28
N GLY A 158 -9.57 -16.36 -6.56
CA GLY A 158 -10.06 -17.14 -7.70
C GLY A 158 -11.57 -17.07 -7.95
N ASP A 159 -11.97 -17.47 -9.15
CA ASP A 159 -13.38 -17.47 -9.55
C ASP A 159 -14.19 -18.57 -8.85
N SER A 160 -13.55 -19.66 -8.43
CA SER A 160 -14.21 -20.78 -7.74
C SER A 160 -14.75 -20.35 -6.38
N ALA A 161 -13.87 -19.86 -5.50
CA ALA A 161 -14.28 -19.31 -4.21
C ALA A 161 -15.14 -18.05 -4.39
N GLY A 162 -14.89 -17.24 -5.42
CA GLY A 162 -15.74 -16.11 -5.78
C GLY A 162 -17.19 -16.53 -6.12
N GLY A 163 -17.38 -17.67 -6.79
CA GLY A 163 -18.68 -18.25 -7.08
C GLY A 163 -19.43 -18.68 -5.83
N SER A 164 -18.77 -19.43 -4.94
CA SER A 164 -19.33 -19.85 -3.65
C SER A 164 -19.67 -18.64 -2.77
N ALA A 165 -18.77 -17.67 -2.67
CA ALA A 165 -18.99 -16.43 -1.90
C ALA A 165 -20.16 -15.61 -2.47
N LYS A 166 -20.29 -15.53 -3.80
CA LYS A 166 -21.42 -14.83 -4.43
C LYS A 166 -22.77 -15.48 -4.11
N GLN A 167 -22.82 -16.80 -3.98
CA GLN A 167 -24.03 -17.54 -3.60
C GLN A 167 -24.33 -17.45 -2.10
N ALA A 168 -23.29 -17.42 -1.26
CA ALA A 168 -23.41 -17.40 0.19
C ALA A 168 -23.79 -16.03 0.76
N ARG A 169 -23.32 -14.95 0.14
CA ARG A 169 -23.40 -13.58 0.67
C ARG A 169 -24.83 -13.10 0.93
N ASN A 170 -24.94 -12.14 1.83
CA ASN A 170 -26.09 -11.23 1.83
C ASN A 170 -25.83 -10.11 0.81
N SER A 171 -26.54 -10.15 -0.32
CA SER A 171 -26.38 -9.19 -1.43
C SER A 171 -26.83 -7.77 -1.09
N GLU A 172 -27.50 -7.57 0.06
CA GLU A 172 -27.86 -6.24 0.53
C GLU A 172 -26.62 -5.43 0.87
N PHE A 173 -25.66 -6.01 1.60
CA PHE A 173 -24.51 -5.27 2.14
C PHE A 173 -23.14 -5.87 1.79
N GLN A 174 -23.06 -7.07 1.21
CA GLN A 174 -21.78 -7.70 0.87
C GLN A 174 -21.52 -7.72 -0.63
N ALA A 175 -20.46 -7.07 -1.06
CA ALA A 175 -19.90 -7.13 -2.41
C ALA A 175 -18.77 -8.16 -2.48
N ILE A 176 -18.64 -8.86 -3.62
CA ILE A 176 -17.61 -9.88 -3.84
C ILE A 176 -16.75 -9.47 -5.03
N LEU A 177 -15.43 -9.39 -4.82
CA LEU A 177 -14.44 -9.13 -5.86
C LEU A 177 -13.46 -10.31 -5.96
N PRO A 178 -13.64 -11.22 -6.93
CA PRO A 178 -12.69 -12.29 -7.17
C PRO A 178 -11.40 -11.71 -7.79
N ILE A 179 -10.25 -12.19 -7.31
CA ILE A 179 -8.94 -11.89 -7.86
C ILE A 179 -8.31 -13.13 -8.47
N ARG A 180 -7.69 -12.99 -9.64
CA ARG A 180 -7.11 -14.13 -10.38
C ARG A 180 -5.60 -14.14 -10.30
N GLY A 181 -5.06 -15.25 -9.82
CA GLY A 181 -3.62 -15.44 -9.67
C GLY A 181 -3.01 -14.48 -8.64
N LYS A 182 -1.68 -14.38 -8.68
CA LYS A 182 -0.93 -13.53 -7.76
C LYS A 182 -0.98 -12.07 -8.23
N ILE A 183 -1.32 -11.18 -7.31
CA ILE A 183 -1.31 -9.73 -7.57
C ILE A 183 0.14 -9.28 -7.83
N ILE A 184 0.30 -8.26 -8.67
CA ILE A 184 1.60 -7.64 -8.90
C ILE A 184 2.15 -7.09 -7.57
N ASN A 185 3.39 -7.44 -7.24
CA ASN A 185 4.07 -6.85 -6.08
C ASN A 185 4.33 -5.36 -6.36
N VAL A 186 3.62 -4.49 -5.63
CA VAL A 186 3.70 -3.04 -5.83
C VAL A 186 4.98 -2.42 -5.30
N GLU A 187 5.69 -3.10 -4.40
CA GLU A 187 6.97 -2.63 -3.85
C GLU A 187 8.07 -2.69 -4.91
N LYS A 188 8.13 -3.80 -5.65
CA LYS A 188 9.14 -4.01 -6.70
C LYS A 188 8.86 -3.29 -8.01
N ASN A 189 7.61 -2.90 -8.21
CA ASN A 189 7.16 -2.42 -9.51
C ASN A 189 6.80 -0.95 -9.46
N ARG A 190 7.26 -0.22 -10.48
CA ARG A 190 6.89 1.18 -10.65
C ARG A 190 5.38 1.34 -10.76
N LEU A 191 4.86 2.43 -10.20
CA LEU A 191 3.43 2.74 -10.13
C LEU A 191 2.72 2.64 -11.50
N ALA A 192 3.35 3.09 -12.58
CA ALA A 192 2.77 3.00 -13.93
C ALA A 192 2.46 1.54 -14.35
N ARG A 193 3.35 0.59 -14.02
CA ARG A 193 3.14 -0.84 -14.31
C ARG A 193 2.08 -1.44 -13.39
N VAL A 194 2.09 -1.06 -12.11
CA VAL A 194 1.08 -1.47 -11.14
C VAL A 194 -0.32 -1.05 -11.60
N LEU A 195 -0.48 0.19 -12.07
CA LEU A 195 -1.73 0.73 -12.56
C LEU A 195 -2.20 0.14 -13.88
N GLN A 196 -1.33 -0.48 -14.67
CA GLN A 196 -1.72 -1.22 -15.88
C GLN A 196 -2.29 -2.61 -15.56
N ASN A 197 -2.09 -3.11 -14.35
CA ASN A 197 -2.59 -4.41 -13.93
C ASN A 197 -4.11 -4.37 -13.73
N THR A 198 -4.81 -5.32 -14.33
CA THR A 198 -6.29 -5.40 -14.32
C THR A 198 -6.87 -5.67 -12.93
N GLU A 199 -6.17 -6.45 -12.10
CA GLU A 199 -6.59 -6.77 -10.74
C GLU A 199 -6.52 -5.54 -9.85
N ILE A 200 -5.41 -4.79 -9.94
CA ILE A 200 -5.23 -3.50 -9.26
C ILE A 200 -6.26 -2.47 -9.73
N GLN A 201 -6.46 -2.31 -11.04
CA GLN A 201 -7.51 -1.42 -11.57
C GLN A 201 -8.88 -1.78 -10.99
N SER A 202 -9.20 -3.08 -10.94
CA SER A 202 -10.48 -3.54 -10.39
C SER A 202 -10.63 -3.22 -8.91
N LEU A 203 -9.57 -3.38 -8.12
CA LEU A 203 -9.56 -3.01 -6.69
C LEU A 203 -9.80 -1.51 -6.51
N ILE A 204 -9.07 -0.68 -7.25
CA ILE A 204 -9.18 0.79 -7.18
C ILE A 204 -10.60 1.24 -7.53
N THR A 205 -11.14 0.75 -8.65
CA THR A 205 -12.50 1.10 -9.09
C THR A 205 -13.57 0.56 -8.14
N ALA A 206 -13.39 -0.64 -7.59
CA ALA A 206 -14.34 -1.19 -6.62
C ALA A 206 -14.36 -0.35 -5.34
N ILE A 207 -13.21 0.00 -4.78
CA ILE A 207 -13.11 0.75 -3.52
C ILE A 207 -13.56 2.20 -3.69
N GLY A 208 -13.24 2.83 -4.82
CA GLY A 208 -13.74 4.16 -5.20
C GLY A 208 -12.99 5.35 -4.61
N THR A 209 -11.96 5.12 -3.79
CA THR A 209 -11.18 6.18 -3.13
C THR A 209 -10.16 6.87 -4.04
N GLY A 210 -9.83 6.32 -5.20
CA GLY A 210 -8.62 6.72 -5.93
C GLY A 210 -7.35 6.15 -5.27
N ILE A 211 -6.17 6.65 -5.68
CA ILE A 211 -4.86 6.19 -5.16
C ILE A 211 -3.83 7.33 -5.14
N GLY A 212 -2.84 7.22 -4.24
CA GLY A 212 -1.75 8.19 -4.12
C GLY A 212 -2.29 9.61 -3.89
N ASP A 213 -1.83 10.59 -4.67
CA ASP A 213 -2.19 12.01 -4.49
C ASP A 213 -3.67 12.33 -4.79
N GLU A 214 -4.39 11.43 -5.45
CA GLU A 214 -5.83 11.57 -5.74
C GLU A 214 -6.70 10.76 -4.76
N PHE A 215 -6.08 10.18 -3.73
CA PHE A 215 -6.79 9.38 -2.74
C PHE A 215 -7.70 10.27 -1.88
N GLU A 216 -8.96 9.87 -1.74
CA GLU A 216 -9.95 10.53 -0.88
C GLU A 216 -10.72 9.46 -0.08
N LEU A 217 -10.46 9.40 1.23
CA LEU A 217 -11.08 8.43 2.13
C LEU A 217 -12.63 8.51 2.11
N ASN A 218 -13.19 9.71 2.05
CA ASN A 218 -14.63 9.94 2.07
C ASN A 218 -15.37 9.37 0.85
N LYS A 219 -14.64 9.01 -0.22
CA LYS A 219 -15.21 8.35 -1.40
C LYS A 219 -15.21 6.82 -1.29
N ALA A 220 -14.73 6.26 -0.18
CA ALA A 220 -14.75 4.82 0.06
C ALA A 220 -16.19 4.29 -0.03
N ARG A 221 -16.40 3.32 -0.91
CA ARG A 221 -17.72 2.67 -1.10
C ARG A 221 -18.04 1.65 -0.01
N TYR A 222 -17.03 1.16 0.68
CA TYR A 222 -17.13 0.13 1.71
C TYR A 222 -16.23 0.49 2.88
N HIS A 223 -16.78 0.55 4.09
CA HIS A 223 -16.00 0.76 5.32
C HIS A 223 -15.44 -0.54 5.87
N LYS A 224 -15.75 -1.69 5.24
CA LYS A 224 -15.04 -2.95 5.50
C LYS A 224 -14.59 -3.57 4.20
N VAL A 225 -13.28 -3.67 4.03
CA VAL A 225 -12.60 -4.37 2.95
C VAL A 225 -11.96 -5.62 3.56
N VAL A 226 -12.55 -6.77 3.30
CA VAL A 226 -12.18 -8.05 3.90
C VAL A 226 -11.37 -8.86 2.89
N ILE A 227 -10.15 -9.22 3.26
CA ILE A 227 -9.30 -10.16 2.52
C ILE A 227 -9.72 -11.58 2.92
N LEU A 228 -10.33 -12.30 1.98
CA LEU A 228 -10.82 -13.66 2.15
C LEU A 228 -10.02 -14.60 1.21
N THR A 229 -8.86 -15.02 1.69
CA THR A 229 -7.93 -15.93 1.00
C THR A 229 -7.90 -17.29 1.68
N ASP A 230 -7.40 -18.31 0.97
CA ASP A 230 -7.26 -19.65 1.52
C ASP A 230 -6.23 -19.71 2.66
N ALA A 231 -6.39 -20.68 3.57
CA ALA A 231 -5.49 -20.95 4.69
C ALA A 231 -4.28 -21.79 4.25
N ASP A 232 -3.68 -21.45 3.11
CA ASP A 232 -2.52 -22.12 2.55
C ASP A 232 -1.39 -21.13 2.22
N VAL A 233 -0.30 -21.63 1.63
CA VAL A 233 0.88 -20.83 1.30
C VAL A 233 0.62 -19.80 0.19
N ASP A 234 -0.30 -20.09 -0.72
CA ASP A 234 -0.63 -19.20 -1.83
C ASP A 234 -1.59 -18.09 -1.38
N GLY A 235 -2.59 -18.42 -0.57
CA GLY A 235 -3.46 -17.46 0.10
C GLY A 235 -2.69 -16.52 1.03
N ALA A 236 -1.74 -17.05 1.82
CA ALA A 236 -0.84 -16.23 2.62
C ALA A 236 0.00 -15.26 1.75
N HIS A 237 0.46 -15.69 0.57
CA HIS A 237 1.21 -14.85 -0.35
C HIS A 237 0.32 -13.75 -0.96
N ILE A 238 -0.89 -14.07 -1.39
CA ILE A 238 -1.86 -13.09 -1.91
C ILE A 238 -2.22 -12.07 -0.83
N ARG A 239 -2.46 -12.52 0.40
CA ARG A 239 -2.69 -11.65 1.55
C ARG A 239 -1.55 -10.66 1.74
N THR A 240 -0.30 -11.13 1.72
CA THR A 240 0.87 -10.24 1.83
C THR A 240 0.94 -9.23 0.68
N LEU A 241 0.64 -9.64 -0.55
CA LEU A 241 0.61 -8.73 -1.71
C LEU A 241 -0.49 -7.66 -1.59
N LEU A 242 -1.69 -8.04 -1.13
CA LEU A 242 -2.79 -7.12 -0.87
C LEU A 242 -2.47 -6.13 0.25
N LEU A 243 -1.92 -6.62 1.37
CA LEU A 243 -1.49 -5.77 2.49
C LEU A 243 -0.42 -4.77 2.03
N THR A 244 0.54 -5.21 1.21
CA THR A 244 1.55 -4.32 0.61
C THR A 244 0.88 -3.26 -0.27
N PHE A 245 -0.11 -3.63 -1.07
CA PHE A 245 -0.87 -2.69 -1.89
C PHE A 245 -1.62 -1.65 -1.05
N PHE A 246 -2.37 -2.09 -0.03
CA PHE A 246 -3.09 -1.18 0.85
C PHE A 246 -2.13 -0.26 1.59
N TYR A 247 -1.04 -0.78 2.15
CA TYR A 247 -0.04 0.01 2.84
C TYR A 247 0.61 1.07 1.93
N ARG A 248 1.01 0.69 0.71
CA ARG A 248 1.74 1.60 -0.19
C ARG A 248 0.85 2.59 -0.94
N GLN A 249 -0.41 2.26 -1.20
CA GLN A 249 -1.26 3.03 -2.13
C GLN A 249 -2.54 3.58 -1.49
N MET A 250 -2.98 3.02 -0.36
CA MET A 250 -4.25 3.33 0.31
C MET A 250 -4.11 3.26 1.84
N GLN A 251 -3.01 3.80 2.37
CA GLN A 251 -2.65 3.70 3.79
C GLN A 251 -3.79 4.17 4.72
N ASP A 252 -4.46 5.26 4.33
CA ASP A 252 -5.57 5.85 5.09
C ASP A 252 -6.74 4.88 5.30
N LEU A 253 -6.93 3.86 4.44
CA LEU A 253 -7.93 2.80 4.68
C LEU A 253 -7.54 1.93 5.88
N ILE A 254 -6.25 1.66 6.07
CA ILE A 254 -5.75 0.91 7.22
C ILE A 254 -5.89 1.76 8.48
N GLU A 255 -5.52 3.04 8.41
CA GLU A 255 -5.61 3.97 9.54
C GLU A 255 -7.05 4.24 9.98
N ALA A 256 -7.98 4.29 9.03
CA ALA A 256 -9.41 4.35 9.31
C ALA A 256 -9.99 3.02 9.85
N GLY A 257 -9.19 1.96 9.87
CA GLY A 257 -9.60 0.64 10.35
C GLY A 257 -10.52 -0.10 9.38
N TYR A 258 -10.49 0.20 8.08
CA TYR A 258 -11.40 -0.39 7.10
C TYR A 258 -10.90 -1.71 6.51
N VAL A 259 -9.64 -2.09 6.74
CA VAL A 259 -9.04 -3.32 6.18
C VAL A 259 -9.10 -4.46 7.19
N TYR A 260 -9.61 -5.61 6.76
CA TYR A 260 -9.78 -6.80 7.59
C TYR A 260 -9.26 -8.05 6.89
N ILE A 261 -8.91 -9.07 7.66
CA ILE A 261 -8.56 -10.41 7.20
C ILE A 261 -9.57 -11.39 7.77
N ALA A 262 -10.21 -12.18 6.92
CA ALA A 262 -11.12 -13.23 7.36
C ALA A 262 -10.35 -14.40 8.01
N GLN A 263 -10.98 -15.05 8.98
CA GLN A 263 -10.42 -16.21 9.69
C GLN A 263 -11.34 -17.43 9.50
N PRO A 264 -11.26 -18.13 8.36
CA PRO A 264 -12.02 -19.37 8.15
C PRO A 264 -11.60 -20.46 9.13
N PRO A 265 -12.52 -21.39 9.47
CA PRO A 265 -12.19 -22.52 10.33
C PRO A 265 -11.28 -23.52 9.60
N LEU A 266 -10.28 -24.04 10.30
CA LEU A 266 -9.41 -25.09 9.79
C LEU A 266 -10.07 -26.49 9.80
N TYR A 267 -11.01 -26.72 10.73
CA TYR A 267 -11.66 -28.03 10.92
C TYR A 267 -13.19 -27.93 11.04
N SER A 268 -13.89 -28.96 10.57
CA SER A 268 -15.27 -29.28 10.97
C SER A 268 -15.34 -30.64 11.67
N VAL A 269 -16.16 -30.72 12.73
CA VAL A 269 -16.38 -31.96 13.47
C VAL A 269 -17.88 -32.15 13.69
N LYS A 270 -18.43 -33.28 13.23
CA LYS A 270 -19.84 -33.63 13.45
C LYS A 270 -19.99 -34.52 14.68
N VAL A 271 -20.71 -34.03 15.70
CA VAL A 271 -20.98 -34.79 16.93
C VAL A 271 -22.45 -34.66 17.31
N GLY A 272 -23.14 -35.79 17.44
CA GLY A 272 -24.54 -35.80 17.90
C GLY A 272 -25.50 -35.01 17.01
N GLY A 273 -25.24 -34.96 15.70
CA GLY A 273 -26.05 -34.24 14.72
C GLY A 273 -25.74 -32.74 14.58
N LYS A 274 -24.82 -32.19 15.40
CA LYS A 274 -24.35 -30.81 15.28
C LYS A 274 -22.96 -30.77 14.64
N THR A 275 -22.73 -29.78 13.79
CA THR A 275 -21.40 -29.47 13.23
C THR A 275 -20.73 -28.43 14.11
N HIS A 276 -19.47 -28.67 14.47
CA HIS A 276 -18.62 -27.75 15.20
C HIS A 276 -17.49 -27.27 14.29
N TRP A 277 -17.34 -25.95 14.16
CA TRP A 277 -16.31 -25.30 13.35
C TRP A 277 -15.17 -24.88 14.26
N LEU A 278 -13.95 -25.36 14.00
CA LEU A 278 -12.79 -25.16 14.87
C LEU A 278 -11.71 -24.44 14.08
N LYS A 279 -11.22 -23.34 14.65
CA LYS A 279 -10.31 -22.40 13.97
C LYS A 279 -8.90 -22.96 13.74
N ASP A 280 -8.36 -23.70 14.68
CA ASP A 280 -6.95 -24.13 14.70
C ASP A 280 -6.79 -25.51 15.37
N ASP A 281 -5.56 -26.02 15.39
CA ASP A 281 -5.20 -27.28 16.04
C ASP A 281 -5.43 -27.26 17.56
N ALA A 282 -5.25 -26.09 18.20
CA ALA A 282 -5.49 -25.91 19.62
C ALA A 282 -6.98 -26.07 19.98
N ALA A 283 -7.87 -25.47 19.19
CA ALA A 283 -9.32 -25.60 19.30
C ALA A 283 -9.76 -27.04 19.05
N LEU A 284 -9.16 -27.72 18.08
CA LEU A 284 -9.39 -29.15 17.86
C LEU A 284 -8.99 -29.97 19.10
N ALA A 285 -7.80 -29.77 19.64
CA ALA A 285 -7.31 -30.49 20.82
C ALA A 285 -8.17 -30.22 22.07
N ALA A 286 -8.59 -28.98 22.29
CA ALA A 286 -9.50 -28.61 23.37
C ALA A 286 -10.86 -29.33 23.22
N PHE A 287 -11.43 -29.31 22.01
CA PHE A 287 -12.68 -30.00 21.72
C PHE A 287 -12.58 -31.53 21.93
N LYS A 288 -11.44 -32.16 21.57
CA LYS A 288 -11.21 -33.59 21.86
C LYS A 288 -11.23 -33.89 23.36
N LYS A 289 -10.66 -33.00 24.17
CA LYS A 289 -10.62 -33.14 25.63
C LYS A 289 -12.01 -33.02 26.24
N GLU A 290 -12.82 -32.06 25.81
CA GLU A 290 -14.20 -31.86 26.29
C GLU A 290 -15.09 -33.09 26.06
N LEU A 291 -14.90 -33.79 24.94
CA LEU A 291 -15.64 -35.01 24.62
C LEU A 291 -15.23 -36.24 25.46
N ASN A 292 -14.22 -36.11 26.34
CA ASN A 292 -13.75 -37.13 27.28
C ASN A 292 -13.49 -38.51 26.63
N GLY A 293 -13.12 -38.53 25.34
CA GLY A 293 -12.85 -39.77 24.59
C GLY A 293 -14.06 -40.71 24.40
N LYS A 294 -15.28 -40.30 24.76
CA LYS A 294 -16.47 -41.17 24.71
C LYS A 294 -17.04 -41.36 23.31
N LYS A 295 -16.59 -40.58 22.33
CA LYS A 295 -17.05 -40.63 20.94
C LYS A 295 -15.85 -40.52 19.99
N THR A 296 -15.76 -41.44 19.04
CA THR A 296 -14.83 -41.31 17.92
C THR A 296 -15.23 -40.09 17.09
N ILE A 297 -14.32 -39.13 16.94
CA ILE A 297 -14.49 -37.96 16.09
C ILE A 297 -13.65 -38.10 14.84
N ASN A 298 -14.24 -37.77 13.70
CA ASN A 298 -13.56 -37.70 12.42
C ASN A 298 -13.53 -36.23 11.98
N PRO A 299 -12.53 -35.44 12.42
CA PRO A 299 -12.41 -34.06 11.98
C PRO A 299 -12.11 -34.01 10.48
N GLN A 300 -12.91 -33.25 9.74
CA GLN A 300 -12.61 -32.89 8.36
C GLN A 300 -11.80 -31.60 8.38
N ARG A 301 -10.64 -31.61 7.73
CA ARG A 301 -9.77 -30.43 7.59
C ARG A 301 -10.08 -29.76 6.26
N PHE A 302 -10.27 -28.44 6.29
CA PHE A 302 -10.38 -27.63 5.07
C PHE A 302 -9.00 -27.25 4.58
N LYS A 303 -8.77 -27.33 3.27
CA LYS A 303 -7.53 -26.83 2.64
C LYS A 303 -7.73 -25.49 1.95
N GLY A 304 -8.94 -25.20 1.51
CA GLY A 304 -9.27 -23.94 0.85
C GLY A 304 -10.77 -23.66 0.93
N LEU A 305 -11.14 -22.41 0.68
CA LEU A 305 -12.52 -21.92 0.74
C LEU A 305 -13.41 -22.59 -0.29
N GLY A 306 -12.85 -23.06 -1.41
CA GLY A 306 -13.57 -23.78 -2.45
C GLY A 306 -14.09 -25.17 -2.05
N GLU A 307 -13.62 -25.73 -0.92
CA GLU A 307 -14.12 -27.00 -0.38
C GLU A 307 -15.41 -26.85 0.43
N MET A 308 -15.75 -25.61 0.82
CA MET A 308 -16.97 -25.28 1.55
C MET A 308 -18.12 -25.02 0.58
N ASN A 309 -19.30 -25.54 0.90
CA ASN A 309 -20.51 -25.13 0.20
C ASN A 309 -20.96 -23.72 0.65
N ALA A 310 -21.86 -23.08 -0.10
CA ALA A 310 -22.30 -21.72 0.19
C ALA A 310 -22.89 -21.53 1.60
N GLY A 311 -23.61 -22.52 2.13
CA GLY A 311 -24.18 -22.47 3.48
C GLY A 311 -23.09 -22.52 4.56
N GLU A 312 -22.12 -23.42 4.39
CA GLU A 312 -20.96 -23.54 5.30
C GLU A 312 -20.11 -22.26 5.29
N LEU A 313 -19.86 -21.70 4.10
CA LEU A 313 -19.10 -20.47 3.96
C LEU A 313 -19.81 -19.29 4.65
N TRP A 314 -21.13 -19.19 4.50
CA TRP A 314 -21.93 -18.18 5.20
C TRP A 314 -21.81 -18.32 6.72
N GLU A 315 -22.17 -19.49 7.26
CA GLU A 315 -22.21 -19.76 8.69
C GLU A 315 -20.87 -19.51 9.40
N THR A 316 -19.76 -19.75 8.70
CA THR A 316 -18.43 -19.73 9.30
C THR A 316 -17.67 -18.42 9.08
N THR A 317 -17.74 -17.84 7.88
CA THR A 317 -16.80 -16.78 7.47
C THR A 317 -17.46 -15.50 7.01
N MET A 318 -18.71 -15.54 6.53
CA MET A 318 -19.35 -14.38 5.92
C MET A 318 -20.43 -13.77 6.81
N ASP A 319 -21.08 -14.56 7.66
CA ASP A 319 -22.11 -14.08 8.59
C ASP A 319 -21.51 -13.17 9.67
N PRO A 320 -21.88 -11.87 9.73
CA PRO A 320 -21.39 -10.96 10.75
C PRO A 320 -21.65 -11.40 12.20
N ALA A 321 -22.65 -12.27 12.43
CA ALA A 321 -22.98 -12.77 13.76
C ALA A 321 -22.02 -13.85 14.26
N ASN A 322 -21.39 -14.60 13.35
CA ASN A 322 -20.62 -15.81 13.68
C ASN A 322 -19.14 -15.75 13.26
N ARG A 323 -18.80 -14.93 12.26
CA ARG A 323 -17.45 -14.86 11.73
C ARG A 323 -16.47 -14.17 12.67
N THR A 324 -15.19 -14.49 12.50
CA THR A 324 -14.07 -13.75 13.12
C THR A 324 -13.29 -13.01 12.04
N LEU A 325 -13.05 -11.72 12.27
CA LEU A 325 -12.21 -10.88 11.41
C LEU A 325 -11.05 -10.33 12.23
N LEU A 326 -9.85 -10.33 11.64
CA LEU A 326 -8.71 -9.58 12.17
C LEU A 326 -8.71 -8.21 11.51
N GLN A 327 -8.86 -7.16 12.30
CA GLN A 327 -8.72 -5.78 11.82
C GLN A 327 -7.23 -5.46 11.67
N VAL A 328 -6.83 -4.95 10.52
CA VAL A 328 -5.46 -4.52 10.28
C VAL A 328 -5.29 -3.12 10.85
N SER A 329 -4.32 -2.93 11.75
CA SER A 329 -3.91 -1.63 12.28
C SER A 329 -2.50 -1.28 11.82
N LEU A 330 -2.13 -0.01 11.97
CA LEU A 330 -0.79 0.50 11.68
C LEU A 330 -0.26 1.20 12.92
N ASP A 331 0.41 0.44 13.79
CA ASP A 331 0.84 0.91 15.10
C ASP A 331 2.17 1.69 14.99
N ASP A 332 3.15 1.12 14.29
CA ASP A 332 4.44 1.77 13.99
C ASP A 332 4.66 1.82 12.46
N LYS A 333 4.62 3.04 11.91
CA LYS A 333 4.83 3.28 10.48
C LYS A 333 6.24 2.95 10.03
N PHE A 334 7.24 3.19 10.88
CA PHE A 334 8.64 2.96 10.54
C PHE A 334 8.95 1.46 10.49
N GLU A 335 8.51 0.71 11.50
CA GLU A 335 8.69 -0.74 11.53
C GLU A 335 7.94 -1.43 10.37
N ALA A 336 6.71 -0.98 10.08
CA ALA A 336 5.96 -1.47 8.93
C ALA A 336 6.68 -1.17 7.60
N ASP A 337 7.19 0.05 7.42
CA ASP A 337 7.95 0.45 6.23
C ASP A 337 9.19 -0.42 6.01
N GLU A 338 9.98 -0.63 7.07
CA GLU A 338 11.16 -1.48 7.05
C GLU A 338 10.79 -2.93 6.70
N THR A 339 9.76 -3.47 7.35
CA THR A 339 9.29 -4.84 7.13
C THR A 339 8.83 -5.06 5.69
N PHE A 340 8.01 -4.18 5.13
CA PHE A 340 7.58 -4.26 3.73
C PHE A 340 8.77 -4.09 2.78
N SER A 341 9.69 -3.18 3.07
CA SER A 341 10.89 -2.97 2.24
C SER A 341 11.78 -4.22 2.19
N ILE A 342 12.00 -4.90 3.33
CA ILE A 342 12.78 -6.14 3.42
C ILE A 342 12.06 -7.29 2.70
N LEU A 343 10.79 -7.53 3.04
CA LEU A 343 10.06 -8.71 2.56
C LEU A 343 9.63 -8.57 1.09
N MET A 344 9.28 -7.36 0.66
CA MET A 344 8.68 -7.12 -0.64
C MET A 344 9.58 -6.35 -1.60
N GLY A 345 10.62 -5.65 -1.14
CA GLY A 345 11.55 -4.86 -1.95
C GLY A 345 12.57 -5.68 -2.74
N ASP A 346 13.63 -5.08 -3.26
CA ASP A 346 14.57 -5.77 -4.17
C ASP A 346 15.79 -6.40 -3.48
N ASP A 347 16.01 -6.13 -2.19
CA ASP A 347 17.11 -6.72 -1.44
C ASP A 347 16.85 -8.20 -1.11
N VAL A 348 17.57 -9.08 -1.81
CA VAL A 348 17.46 -10.53 -1.64
C VAL A 348 18.20 -10.99 -0.37
N GLU A 349 19.28 -10.33 0.00
CA GLU A 349 20.12 -10.74 1.12
C GLU A 349 19.47 -10.37 2.46
N ALA A 350 18.95 -9.14 2.57
CA ALA A 350 18.17 -8.71 3.73
C ALA A 350 16.98 -9.63 3.97
N ARG A 351 16.22 -9.96 2.92
CA ARG A 351 15.09 -10.90 3.01
C ARG A 351 15.51 -12.29 3.44
N ARG A 352 16.60 -12.83 2.87
CA ARG A 352 17.11 -14.15 3.25
C ARG A 352 17.48 -14.17 4.73
N THR A 353 18.17 -13.14 5.20
CA THR A 353 18.57 -12.99 6.60
C THR A 353 17.35 -12.94 7.51
N PHE A 354 16.35 -12.12 7.16
CA PHE A 354 15.08 -12.05 7.87
C PHE A 354 14.41 -13.42 7.98
N ILE A 355 14.28 -14.16 6.87
CA ILE A 355 13.68 -15.50 6.86
C ILE A 355 14.48 -16.45 7.78
N GLN A 356 15.81 -16.45 7.70
CA GLN A 356 16.64 -17.33 8.52
C GLN A 356 16.54 -17.05 10.02
N GLN A 357 16.46 -15.78 10.40
CA GLN A 357 16.31 -15.37 11.79
C GLN A 357 14.94 -15.78 12.35
N ASN A 358 13.87 -15.63 11.56
CA ASN A 358 12.49 -15.87 12.00
C ASN A 358 11.98 -17.30 11.70
N ALA A 359 12.72 -18.12 10.95
CA ALA A 359 12.30 -19.47 10.56
C ALA A 359 12.08 -20.43 11.74
N LYS A 360 12.72 -20.19 12.89
CA LYS A 360 12.54 -21.02 14.09
C LYS A 360 11.22 -20.72 14.79
N ASP A 361 10.77 -19.47 14.73
CA ASP A 361 9.52 -18.98 15.34
C ASP A 361 8.29 -19.34 14.49
N ALA A 362 8.48 -19.67 13.21
CA ALA A 362 7.43 -20.19 12.32
C ALA A 362 6.79 -21.50 12.79
N ARG A 363 7.39 -22.21 13.76
CA ARG A 363 6.78 -23.38 14.43
C ARG A 363 5.59 -23.02 15.31
N PHE A 364 5.39 -21.74 15.65
CA PHE A 364 4.28 -21.24 16.48
C PHE A 364 3.26 -20.41 15.69
N LEU A 365 3.34 -20.40 14.35
CA LEU A 365 2.30 -19.82 13.50
C LEU A 365 1.17 -20.84 13.36
N ASP A 366 0.20 -20.78 14.25
CA ASP A 366 -1.09 -21.45 14.07
C ASP A 366 -1.79 -20.77 12.87
N PHE A 367 -1.99 -21.54 11.80
CA PHE A 367 -2.68 -21.10 10.57
C PHE A 367 -4.19 -21.24 10.67
#